data_AF-A0A3Q9VYW4-F1
#
_entry.id   AF-A0A3Q9VYW4-F1
#
_cell.length_a   1.000
_cell.length_b   1.000
_cell.length_c   1.000
_cell.angle_alpha   90.00
_cell.angle_beta   90.00
_cell.angle_gamma   90.00
#
_symmetry.space_group_name_H-M   'P 1'
#
loop_
_entity.id
_entity.type
_entity.pdbx_description
1 polymer ?
#
loop_
_entity_poly.entity_id
_entity_poly.type
_entity_poly.pdbx_seq_one_letter_code
_entity_poly.pdbx_strand_id
1 'polypeptide(L)'
;CFCNPGACQWFLKLSNKDIHKQYESGHICSDYNDLIQGLPTGAVRVSFGYMTTVQNVDKIVTMIKECYLASPEERLQRLDIQKIPNALKHIPERLKPKMMEIYIYPIKSCGAFKITDSWPLTNTGLLYDRGWMIVNSSGMAITQKHQSRLCLIRPIINRHKAIMELTFTGMKSVCVSLEIASKKIDVINTSLCHSKVCDDMVSGYDCGDEVANWL
;
A
#
# COMPACT_ATOMS: atom_id res chain seq x y z
N CYS A 1 4.33 -19.53 4.26
CA CYS A 1 3.62 -20.82 4.07
C CYS A 1 2.33 -20.88 4.90
N PHE A 2 1.39 -21.79 4.62
CA PHE A 2 0.30 -22.13 5.57
C PHE A 2 0.88 -22.61 6.91
N CYS A 3 0.04 -22.89 7.91
CA CYS A 3 0.48 -23.45 9.20
C CYS A 3 1.19 -24.83 9.11
N ASN A 4 1.38 -25.39 7.90
CA ASN A 4 2.11 -26.63 7.65
C ASN A 4 3.20 -26.38 6.56
N PRO A 5 4.48 -26.22 6.94
CA PRO A 5 5.57 -25.94 6.01
C PRO A 5 5.92 -27.13 5.11
N GLY A 6 5.57 -28.37 5.51
CA GLY A 6 5.98 -29.58 4.79
C GLY A 6 5.44 -29.66 3.36
N ALA A 7 4.22 -29.16 3.13
CA ALA A 7 3.65 -29.09 1.77
C ALA A 7 4.45 -28.11 0.90
N CYS A 8 4.72 -26.89 1.39
CA CYS A 8 5.52 -25.91 0.67
C CYS A 8 6.93 -26.45 0.41
N GLN A 9 7.55 -27.11 1.41
CA GLN A 9 8.87 -27.73 1.27
C GLN A 9 8.91 -28.72 0.11
N TRP A 10 7.93 -29.61 0.03
CA TRP A 10 7.86 -30.62 -1.02
C TRP A 10 7.66 -30.00 -2.40
N PHE A 11 6.66 -29.13 -2.57
CA PHE A 11 6.32 -28.54 -3.87
C PHE A 11 7.40 -27.59 -4.39
N LEU A 12 8.04 -26.84 -3.50
CA LEU A 12 9.09 -25.88 -3.84
C LEU A 12 10.49 -26.51 -3.86
N LYS A 13 10.59 -27.82 -3.56
CA LYS A 13 11.84 -28.58 -3.48
C LYS A 13 12.88 -27.94 -2.53
N LEU A 14 12.40 -27.42 -1.41
CA LEU A 14 13.25 -26.80 -0.39
C LEU A 14 13.96 -27.87 0.43
N SER A 15 15.24 -27.69 0.73
CA SER A 15 15.96 -28.57 1.64
C SER A 15 15.56 -28.30 3.09
N ASN A 16 15.84 -29.25 4.00
CA ASN A 16 15.66 -29.02 5.44
C ASN A 16 16.46 -27.79 5.92
N LYS A 17 17.61 -27.51 5.32
CA LYS A 17 18.43 -26.34 5.62
C LYS A 17 17.74 -25.04 5.20
N ASP A 18 17.02 -25.04 4.07
CA ASP A 18 16.29 -23.87 3.61
C ASP A 18 15.11 -23.58 4.54
N ILE A 19 14.36 -24.60 4.95
CA ILE A 19 13.28 -24.44 5.95
C ILE A 19 13.81 -23.92 7.28
N HIS A 20 14.97 -24.40 7.73
CA HIS A 20 15.59 -23.89 8.96
C HIS A 20 15.99 -22.43 8.84
N LYS A 21 16.61 -22.03 7.72
CA LYS A 21 16.92 -20.61 7.45
C LYS A 21 15.68 -19.72 7.41
N GLN A 22 14.59 -20.21 6.80
CA GLN A 22 13.32 -19.47 6.78
C GLN A 22 12.79 -19.26 8.20
N TYR A 23 12.88 -20.28 9.05
CA TYR A 23 12.51 -20.17 10.46
C TYR A 23 13.42 -19.19 11.22
N GLU A 24 14.74 -19.27 11.03
CA GLU A 24 15.72 -18.36 11.64
C GLU A 24 15.53 -16.90 11.19
N SER A 25 15.05 -16.67 9.96
CA SER A 25 14.69 -15.33 9.48
C SER A 25 13.34 -14.82 10.01
N GLY A 26 12.71 -15.57 10.93
CA GLY A 26 11.43 -15.21 11.53
C GLY A 26 10.21 -15.49 10.64
N HIS A 27 10.34 -16.37 9.64
CA HIS A 27 9.20 -16.71 8.79
C HIS A 27 8.13 -17.46 9.58
N ILE A 28 6.91 -16.92 9.58
CA ILE A 28 5.74 -17.53 10.24
C ILE A 28 4.54 -17.56 9.30
N CYS A 29 3.52 -18.35 9.64
CA CYS A 29 2.28 -18.36 8.88
C CYS A 29 1.61 -16.97 8.93
N SER A 30 1.16 -16.49 7.76
CA SER A 30 0.51 -15.17 7.60
C SER A 30 1.39 -13.96 7.91
N ASP A 31 2.72 -14.12 7.89
CA ASP A 31 3.60 -12.96 7.79
C ASP A 31 3.58 -12.34 6.39
N TYR A 32 4.42 -11.32 6.19
CA TYR A 32 4.58 -10.62 4.91
C TYR A 32 5.83 -11.09 4.15
N ASN A 33 6.47 -12.20 4.55
CA ASN A 33 7.71 -12.69 3.96
C ASN A 33 7.39 -13.71 2.85
N ASP A 34 6.85 -13.23 1.74
CA ASP A 34 6.45 -14.08 0.60
C ASP A 34 7.64 -14.66 -0.18
N LEU A 35 8.78 -13.97 -0.13
CA LEU A 35 10.02 -14.35 -0.81
C LEU A 35 11.20 -14.31 0.17
N ILE A 36 11.98 -15.39 0.23
CA ILE A 36 13.26 -15.43 0.96
C ILE A 36 14.35 -15.78 -0.05
N GLN A 37 15.31 -14.86 -0.23
CA GLN A 37 16.36 -14.97 -1.26
C GLN A 37 15.80 -15.15 -2.69
N GLY A 38 14.65 -14.54 -2.98
CA GLY A 38 13.96 -14.66 -4.27
C GLY A 38 13.20 -15.97 -4.46
N LEU A 39 13.26 -16.90 -3.49
CA LEU A 39 12.46 -18.12 -3.51
C LEU A 39 11.13 -17.90 -2.79
N PRO A 40 10.01 -18.36 -3.35
CA PRO A 40 8.72 -18.30 -2.67
C PRO A 40 8.76 -19.13 -1.39
N THR A 41 8.06 -18.65 -0.37
CA THR A 41 7.92 -19.32 0.94
C THR A 41 6.51 -19.89 1.14
N GLY A 42 5.61 -19.61 0.20
CA GLY A 42 4.18 -19.88 0.31
C GLY A 42 3.60 -20.64 -0.89
N ALA A 43 2.32 -20.93 -0.79
CA ALA A 43 1.55 -21.55 -1.85
C ALA A 43 0.17 -20.91 -1.92
N VAL A 44 -0.37 -20.76 -3.13
CA VAL A 44 -1.78 -20.41 -3.36
C VAL A 44 -2.55 -21.71 -3.55
N ARG A 45 -3.63 -21.89 -2.79
CA ARG A 45 -4.51 -23.06 -2.89
C ARG A 45 -5.84 -22.67 -3.52
N VAL A 46 -6.22 -23.37 -4.58
CA VAL A 46 -7.58 -23.30 -5.15
C VAL A 46 -8.32 -24.58 -4.78
N SER A 47 -9.56 -24.45 -4.31
CA SER A 47 -10.41 -25.58 -3.93
C SER A 47 -11.65 -25.59 -4.82
N PHE A 48 -12.01 -26.77 -5.31
CA PHE A 48 -13.10 -26.97 -6.25
C PHE A 48 -14.27 -27.70 -5.58
N GLY A 49 -15.49 -27.23 -5.83
CA GLY A 49 -16.71 -27.90 -5.38
C GLY A 49 -17.11 -29.05 -6.30
N TYR A 50 -18.04 -29.91 -5.85
CA TYR A 50 -18.48 -31.10 -6.58
C TYR A 50 -18.90 -30.85 -8.03
N MET A 51 -19.57 -29.73 -8.32
CA MET A 51 -20.07 -29.39 -9.66
C MET A 51 -19.00 -28.77 -10.58
N THR A 52 -17.74 -28.68 -10.14
CA THR A 52 -16.66 -28.10 -10.95
C THR A 52 -16.32 -29.05 -12.10
N THR A 53 -16.37 -28.53 -13.32
CA THR A 53 -15.92 -29.29 -14.49
C THR A 53 -14.46 -28.99 -14.82
N VAL A 54 -13.82 -29.86 -15.60
CA VAL A 54 -12.44 -29.64 -16.10
C VAL A 54 -12.32 -28.30 -16.82
N GLN A 55 -13.34 -27.90 -17.59
CA GLN A 55 -13.35 -26.61 -18.28
C GLN A 55 -13.34 -25.42 -17.32
N ASN A 56 -13.88 -25.55 -16.10
CA ASN A 56 -13.77 -24.50 -15.09
C ASN A 56 -12.33 -24.39 -14.56
N VAL A 57 -11.66 -25.52 -14.36
CA VAL A 57 -10.24 -25.56 -13.97
C VAL A 57 -9.37 -24.93 -15.05
N ASP A 58 -9.62 -25.26 -16.32
CA ASP A 58 -8.89 -24.69 -17.46
C ASP A 58 -9.02 -23.16 -17.52
N LYS A 59 -10.20 -22.62 -17.19
CA LYS A 59 -10.42 -21.17 -17.11
C LYS A 59 -9.57 -20.52 -16.03
N ILE A 60 -9.44 -21.13 -14.85
CA ILE A 60 -8.57 -20.62 -13.79
C ILE A 60 -7.11 -20.67 -14.22
N VAL A 61 -6.66 -21.79 -14.79
CA VAL A 61 -5.28 -21.94 -15.28
C VAL A 61 -4.98 -20.91 -16.38
N THR A 62 -5.93 -20.70 -17.29
CA THR A 62 -5.82 -19.70 -18.36
C THR A 62 -5.72 -18.30 -17.77
N MET A 63 -6.59 -17.96 -16.80
CA MET A 63 -6.53 -16.67 -16.11
C MET A 63 -5.15 -16.45 -15.45
N ILE A 64 -4.58 -17.45 -14.77
CA ILE A 64 -3.26 -17.33 -14.15
C ILE A 64 -2.19 -17.03 -15.22
N LYS A 65 -2.20 -17.79 -16.32
CA LYS A 65 -1.25 -17.58 -17.43
C LYS A 65 -1.39 -16.20 -18.04
N GLU A 66 -2.62 -15.77 -18.31
CA GLU A 66 -2.89 -14.51 -18.99
C GLU A 66 -2.67 -13.28 -18.10
N CYS A 67 -2.97 -13.36 -16.81
CA CYS A 67 -2.89 -12.22 -15.89
C CYS A 67 -1.50 -12.06 -15.25
N TYR A 68 -0.78 -13.16 -15.01
CA TYR A 68 0.45 -13.14 -14.21
C TYR A 68 1.70 -13.63 -14.93
N LEU A 69 1.57 -14.45 -15.98
CA LEU A 69 2.71 -14.95 -16.75
C LEU A 69 2.92 -14.22 -18.08
N ALA A 70 1.87 -13.55 -18.59
CA ALA A 70 1.98 -12.75 -19.80
C ALA A 70 2.79 -11.47 -19.57
N SER A 71 3.52 -11.03 -20.59
CA SER A 71 4.32 -9.81 -20.53
C SER A 71 3.41 -8.58 -20.28
N PRO A 72 3.94 -7.49 -19.71
CA PRO A 72 3.19 -6.23 -19.61
C PRO A 72 2.57 -5.80 -20.94
N GLU A 73 3.31 -5.93 -22.04
CA GLU A 73 2.87 -5.58 -23.39
C GLU A 73 1.71 -6.47 -23.85
N GLU A 74 1.80 -7.79 -23.66
CA GLU A 74 0.73 -8.73 -23.98
C GLU A 74 -0.54 -8.45 -23.17
N ARG A 75 -0.39 -8.08 -21.89
CA ARG A 75 -1.53 -7.70 -21.03
C ARG A 75 -2.17 -6.39 -21.48
N LEU A 76 -1.38 -5.40 -21.89
CA LEU A 76 -1.88 -4.15 -22.45
C LEU A 76 -2.61 -4.37 -23.78
N GLN A 77 -2.12 -5.26 -24.64
CA GLN A 77 -2.80 -5.64 -25.88
C GLN A 77 -4.18 -6.31 -25.65
N ARG A 78 -4.43 -6.91 -24.48
CA ARG A 78 -5.76 -7.45 -24.14
C ARG A 78 -6.77 -6.37 -23.76
N LEU A 79 -6.31 -5.18 -23.37
CA LEU A 79 -7.16 -3.99 -23.25
C LEU A 79 -7.54 -3.42 -24.62
N ASP A 80 -6.97 -3.95 -25.71
CA ASP A 80 -7.36 -3.56 -27.05
C ASP A 80 -8.78 -4.05 -27.36
N ILE A 81 -9.63 -3.06 -27.52
CA ILE A 81 -11.07 -3.14 -27.77
C ILE A 81 -11.45 -4.10 -28.90
N GLN A 82 -10.53 -4.30 -29.85
CA GLN A 82 -10.79 -5.08 -31.06
C GLN A 82 -11.14 -6.55 -30.78
N LYS A 83 -10.73 -7.11 -29.63
CA LYS A 83 -11.01 -8.50 -29.22
C LYS A 83 -12.24 -8.67 -28.34
N ILE A 84 -12.97 -7.59 -28.05
CA ILE A 84 -14.19 -7.66 -27.24
C ILE A 84 -15.28 -8.44 -28.02
N PRO A 85 -15.98 -9.42 -27.39
CA PRO A 85 -17.09 -10.13 -28.02
C PRO A 85 -18.11 -9.17 -28.64
N ASN A 86 -18.74 -9.54 -29.76
CA ASN A 86 -19.69 -8.67 -30.48
C ASN A 86 -20.80 -8.09 -29.57
N ALA A 87 -21.26 -8.85 -28.58
CA ALA A 87 -22.24 -8.40 -27.60
C ALA A 87 -21.77 -7.21 -26.75
N LEU A 88 -20.46 -7.01 -26.60
CA LEU A 88 -19.82 -5.98 -25.80
C LEU A 88 -19.16 -4.89 -26.67
N LYS A 89 -19.27 -4.97 -28.01
CA LYS A 89 -18.71 -4.00 -28.98
C LYS A 89 -19.38 -2.61 -28.98
N HIS A 90 -20.51 -2.43 -28.30
CA HIS A 90 -21.11 -1.12 -28.06
C HIS A 90 -20.58 -0.43 -26.78
N ILE A 91 -19.82 -1.16 -25.96
CA ILE A 91 -19.18 -0.73 -24.70
C ILE A 91 -17.69 -0.27 -24.84
N PRO A 92 -16.98 -0.30 -25.99
CA PRO A 92 -15.55 0.03 -26.07
C PRO A 92 -15.11 1.35 -25.44
N GLU A 93 -15.85 2.44 -25.69
CA GLU A 93 -15.63 3.76 -25.08
C GLU A 93 -15.70 3.73 -23.55
N ARG A 94 -16.48 2.79 -22.99
CA ARG A 94 -16.62 2.49 -21.56
C ARG A 94 -15.57 1.50 -21.03
N LEU A 95 -14.91 0.74 -21.90
CA LEU A 95 -13.92 -0.29 -21.52
C LEU A 95 -12.48 0.20 -21.59
N LYS A 96 -12.20 1.32 -22.26
CA LYS A 96 -10.90 2.00 -22.07
C LYS A 96 -10.79 2.42 -20.61
N PRO A 97 -9.73 2.01 -19.88
CA PRO A 97 -9.49 2.52 -18.55
C PRO A 97 -9.38 4.04 -18.62
N LYS A 98 -10.33 4.73 -18.01
CA LYS A 98 -10.28 6.18 -17.82
C LYS A 98 -9.90 6.43 -16.38
N MET A 99 -8.80 7.15 -16.17
CA MET A 99 -8.46 7.67 -14.86
C MET A 99 -9.49 8.75 -14.52
N MET A 100 -10.38 8.44 -13.58
CA MET A 100 -11.41 9.38 -13.17
C MET A 100 -10.88 10.38 -12.16
N GLU A 101 -10.18 9.88 -11.15
CA GLU A 101 -9.71 10.66 -10.01
C GLU A 101 -8.44 10.02 -9.45
N ILE A 102 -7.54 10.85 -8.92
CA ILE A 102 -6.40 10.40 -8.13
C ILE A 102 -6.58 10.94 -6.71
N TYR A 103 -6.35 10.07 -5.74
CA TYR A 103 -6.30 10.41 -4.34
C TYR A 103 -4.95 10.03 -3.78
N ILE A 104 -4.42 10.89 -2.92
CA ILE A 104 -3.32 10.55 -2.04
C ILE A 104 -3.80 10.57 -0.60
N TYR A 105 -3.06 9.92 0.28
CA TYR A 105 -3.34 9.88 1.70
C TYR A 105 -2.11 10.34 2.47
N PRO A 106 -1.93 11.67 2.60
CA PRO A 106 -0.72 12.26 3.16
C PRO A 106 -0.38 11.70 4.54
N ILE A 107 -1.39 11.56 5.40
CA ILE A 107 -1.22 11.03 6.76
C ILE A 107 -1.74 9.58 6.82
N LYS A 108 -0.93 8.67 7.36
CA LYS A 108 -1.33 7.29 7.65
C LYS A 108 -2.65 7.28 8.44
N SER A 109 -3.58 6.43 8.01
CA SER A 109 -4.89 6.23 8.64
C SER A 109 -5.91 7.39 8.55
N CYS A 110 -5.54 8.53 7.98
CA CYS A 110 -6.43 9.69 7.84
C CYS A 110 -7.15 9.72 6.48
N GLY A 111 -8.02 10.73 6.30
CA GLY A 111 -8.76 10.96 5.07
C GLY A 111 -7.87 11.26 3.85
N ALA A 112 -8.45 11.06 2.67
CA ALA A 112 -7.78 11.28 1.39
C ALA A 112 -7.77 12.76 1.00
N PHE A 113 -6.72 13.17 0.30
CA PHE A 113 -6.65 14.42 -0.47
C PHE A 113 -6.88 14.10 -1.96
N LYS A 114 -7.89 14.74 -2.56
CA LYS A 114 -8.20 14.61 -3.99
C LYS A 114 -7.28 15.50 -4.80
N ILE A 115 -6.55 14.91 -5.73
CA ILE A 115 -5.77 15.67 -6.71
C ILE A 115 -6.73 16.20 -7.79
N THR A 116 -6.70 17.51 -8.01
CA THR A 116 -7.56 18.18 -8.99
C THR A 116 -6.87 18.46 -10.33
N ASP A 117 -5.55 18.46 -10.34
CA ASP A 117 -4.71 18.85 -11.47
C ASP A 117 -3.56 17.84 -11.69
N SER A 118 -2.35 18.31 -12.03
CA SER A 118 -1.17 17.47 -12.13
C SER A 118 -0.47 17.30 -10.78
N TRP A 119 -0.01 16.09 -10.50
CA TRP A 119 0.75 15.80 -9.27
C TRP A 119 2.14 15.24 -9.56
N PRO A 120 3.19 15.66 -8.82
CA PRO A 120 4.54 15.15 -9.07
C PRO A 120 4.67 13.67 -8.66
N LEU A 121 5.39 12.92 -9.49
CA LEU A 121 5.82 11.56 -9.17
C LEU A 121 7.26 11.61 -8.63
N THR A 122 7.49 10.95 -7.51
CA THR A 122 8.79 10.72 -6.89
C THR A 122 9.23 9.27 -7.11
N ASN A 123 10.43 8.94 -6.68
CA ASN A 123 10.93 7.56 -6.62
C ASN A 123 10.13 6.64 -5.68
N THR A 124 9.32 7.19 -4.77
CA THR A 124 8.52 6.45 -3.80
C THR A 124 7.01 6.50 -4.07
N GLY A 125 6.56 7.23 -5.10
CA GLY A 125 5.15 7.33 -5.46
C GLY A 125 4.72 8.77 -5.74
N LEU A 126 3.45 9.08 -5.51
CA LEU A 126 2.97 10.45 -5.64
C LEU A 126 3.54 11.30 -4.50
N LEU A 127 4.02 12.50 -4.81
CA LEU A 127 4.60 13.40 -3.82
C LEU A 127 3.66 13.56 -2.61
N TYR A 128 4.21 13.49 -1.40
CA TYR A 128 3.47 13.59 -0.13
C TYR A 128 2.54 12.42 0.21
N ASP A 129 2.40 11.40 -0.63
CA ASP A 129 1.62 10.22 -0.25
C ASP A 129 2.31 9.44 0.88
N ARG A 130 1.58 9.15 1.96
CA ARG A 130 2.09 8.46 3.16
C ARG A 130 3.32 9.10 3.80
N GLY A 131 3.51 10.40 3.65
CA GLY A 131 4.64 11.14 4.25
C GLY A 131 4.55 11.36 5.76
N TRP A 132 3.36 11.20 6.37
CA TRP A 132 3.12 11.50 7.78
C TRP A 132 2.38 10.38 8.50
N MET A 133 2.48 10.38 9.83
CA MET A 133 1.70 9.52 10.72
C MET A 133 1.41 10.24 12.03
N ILE A 134 0.32 9.87 12.69
CA ILE A 134 0.02 10.28 14.06
C ILE A 134 0.53 9.17 14.98
N VAL A 135 1.28 9.55 16.02
CA VAL A 135 1.80 8.62 17.01
C VAL A 135 1.20 8.93 18.38
N ASN A 136 1.13 7.92 19.24
CA ASN A 136 0.78 8.11 20.65
C ASN A 136 2.02 8.51 21.47
N SER A 137 1.86 8.69 22.79
CA SER A 137 2.94 9.01 23.71
C SER A 137 4.06 7.96 23.78
N SER A 138 3.81 6.73 23.37
CA SER A 138 4.83 5.67 23.29
C SER A 138 5.54 5.64 21.92
N GLY A 139 5.30 6.61 21.05
CA GLY A 139 5.86 6.66 19.70
C GLY A 139 5.25 5.66 18.71
N MET A 140 4.18 4.95 19.09
CA MET A 140 3.51 3.96 18.22
C MET A 140 2.50 4.66 17.32
N ALA A 141 2.51 4.33 16.02
CA ALA A 141 1.56 4.87 15.07
C ALA A 141 0.11 4.48 15.42
N ILE A 142 -0.78 5.47 15.51
CA ILE A 142 -2.21 5.24 15.70
C ILE A 142 -2.81 4.81 14.36
N THR A 143 -3.57 3.71 14.39
CA THR A 143 -4.15 3.12 13.17
C THR A 143 -5.66 3.31 13.10
N GLN A 144 -6.20 3.41 11.88
CA GLN A 144 -7.64 3.50 11.64
C GLN A 144 -8.41 2.29 12.20
N LYS A 145 -7.75 1.12 12.25
CA LYS A 145 -8.33 -0.11 12.81
C LYS A 145 -8.66 0.04 14.30
N HIS A 146 -7.85 0.78 15.04
CA HIS A 146 -8.07 1.05 16.47
C HIS A 146 -8.84 2.35 16.71
N GLN A 147 -8.60 3.39 15.91
CA GLN A 147 -9.30 4.67 16.00
C GLN A 147 -9.91 5.04 14.64
N SER A 148 -11.16 4.62 14.43
CA SER A 148 -11.87 4.81 13.16
C SER A 148 -12.08 6.29 12.82
N ARG A 149 -12.19 7.16 13.83
CA ARG A 149 -12.37 8.61 13.66
C ARG A 149 -11.22 9.31 12.94
N LEU A 150 -10.04 8.69 12.82
CA LEU A 150 -8.91 9.24 12.07
C LEU A 150 -9.28 9.54 10.61
N CYS A 151 -10.19 8.78 9.99
CA CYS A 151 -10.61 9.03 8.61
C CYS A 151 -11.39 10.33 8.40
N LEU A 152 -11.86 10.95 9.49
CA LEU A 152 -12.54 12.24 9.45
C LEU A 152 -11.55 13.41 9.45
N ILE A 153 -10.29 13.18 9.82
CA ILE A 153 -9.21 14.16 9.66
C ILE A 153 -8.88 14.22 8.16
N ARG A 154 -9.12 15.37 7.55
CA ARG A 154 -8.94 15.59 6.11
C ARG A 154 -7.77 16.54 5.85
N PRO A 155 -6.69 16.06 5.22
CA PRO A 155 -5.57 16.89 4.81
C PRO A 155 -5.90 17.63 3.50
N ILE A 156 -5.52 18.90 3.43
CA ILE A 156 -5.62 19.77 2.25
C ILE A 156 -4.22 20.32 1.98
N ILE A 157 -3.64 19.95 0.83
CA ILE A 157 -2.27 20.34 0.48
C ILE A 157 -2.28 21.59 -0.39
N ASN A 158 -1.53 22.61 0.03
CA ASN A 158 -1.23 23.79 -0.78
C ASN A 158 0.29 23.84 -1.07
N ARG A 159 0.66 23.39 -2.27
CA ARG A 159 2.07 23.33 -2.71
C ARG A 159 2.71 24.71 -2.86
N HIS A 160 1.94 25.73 -3.25
CA HIS A 160 2.46 27.09 -3.45
C HIS A 160 2.80 27.77 -2.13
N LYS A 161 1.99 27.53 -1.10
CA LYS A 161 2.23 28.03 0.26
C LYS A 161 3.11 27.10 1.09
N ALA A 162 3.47 25.93 0.55
CA ALA A 162 4.16 24.86 1.23
C ALA A 162 3.54 24.48 2.59
N ILE A 163 2.20 24.37 2.64
CA ILE A 163 1.45 23.97 3.84
C ILE A 163 0.49 22.82 3.55
N MET A 164 0.28 21.98 4.54
CA MET A 164 -0.81 21.01 4.63
C MET A 164 -1.75 21.44 5.75
N GLU A 165 -2.98 21.80 5.40
CA GLU A 165 -4.03 22.14 6.35
C GLU A 165 -4.80 20.88 6.76
N LEU A 166 -4.97 20.66 8.06
CA LEU A 166 -5.76 19.57 8.61
C LEU A 166 -7.12 20.09 9.04
N THR A 167 -8.16 19.41 8.60
CA THR A 167 -9.55 19.75 8.90
C THR A 167 -10.25 18.59 9.60
N PHE A 168 -11.11 18.90 10.56
CA PHE A 168 -11.99 17.96 11.23
C PHE A 168 -13.33 18.65 11.49
N THR A 169 -14.44 17.93 11.32
CA THR A 169 -15.79 18.51 11.42
C THR A 169 -16.01 19.20 12.77
N GLY A 170 -16.33 20.50 12.74
CA GLY A 170 -16.60 21.30 13.95
C GLY A 170 -15.37 21.84 14.66
N MET A 171 -14.16 21.68 14.10
CA MET A 171 -12.92 22.21 14.65
C MET A 171 -12.30 23.26 13.71
N LYS A 172 -11.63 24.27 14.28
CA LYS A 172 -10.78 25.18 13.51
C LYS A 172 -9.62 24.37 12.93
N SER A 173 -9.24 24.63 11.69
CA SER A 173 -8.14 23.92 11.04
C SER A 173 -6.79 24.27 11.64
N VAL A 174 -5.81 23.37 11.47
CA VAL A 174 -4.41 23.55 11.84
C VAL A 174 -3.52 23.34 10.63
N CYS A 175 -2.38 24.04 10.55
CA CYS A 175 -1.46 23.94 9.41
C CYS A 175 -0.17 23.21 9.80
N VAL A 176 0.32 22.37 8.91
CA VAL A 176 1.61 21.68 8.99
C VAL A 176 2.50 22.18 7.85
N SER A 177 3.74 22.56 8.13
CA SER A 177 4.70 22.94 7.09
C SER A 177 5.07 21.73 6.22
N LEU A 178 5.04 21.90 4.90
CA LEU A 178 5.54 20.91 3.93
C LEU A 178 7.05 21.07 3.67
N GLU A 179 7.61 22.22 3.99
CA GLU A 179 9.06 22.41 4.00
C GLU A 179 9.62 21.67 5.21
N ILE A 180 10.14 20.46 4.96
CA ILE A 180 11.15 19.88 5.86
C ILE A 180 12.31 20.87 5.79
N ALA A 181 12.53 21.62 6.86
CA ALA A 181 13.49 22.71 6.86
C ALA A 181 14.85 22.22 6.34
N SER A 182 15.16 22.59 5.09
CA SER A 182 16.46 22.43 4.44
C SER A 182 17.47 23.47 4.92
N LYS A 183 17.06 24.33 5.87
CA LYS A 183 18.01 25.06 6.71
C LYS A 183 18.84 24.01 7.43
N LYS A 184 20.15 24.22 7.55
CA LYS A 184 20.99 23.52 8.53
C LYS A 184 20.27 23.60 9.89
N ILE A 185 19.47 22.59 10.20
CA ILE A 185 18.79 22.49 11.48
C ILE A 185 19.91 22.09 12.41
N ASP A 186 20.31 22.98 13.29
CA ASP A 186 21.05 22.61 14.48
C ASP A 186 20.35 21.39 15.08
N VAL A 187 21.03 20.25 15.03
CA VAL A 187 20.57 18.91 15.45
C VAL A 187 20.12 18.86 16.93
N ILE A 188 20.10 20.01 17.60
CA ILE A 188 19.84 20.21 19.01
C ILE A 188 18.35 20.43 19.29
N ASN A 189 17.53 20.95 18.35
CA ASN A 189 16.16 21.40 18.67
C ASN A 189 15.01 20.74 17.90
N THR A 190 15.25 19.85 16.94
CA THR A 190 14.15 19.09 16.30
C THR A 190 14.04 17.73 16.97
N SER A 191 12.94 17.49 17.68
CA SER A 191 12.67 16.21 18.32
C SER A 191 12.48 15.12 17.26
N LEU A 192 13.49 14.27 17.12
CA LEU A 192 13.43 13.09 16.27
C LEU A 192 12.53 12.06 16.97
N CYS A 193 11.41 11.70 16.35
CA CYS A 193 10.54 10.66 16.89
C CYS A 193 10.92 9.30 16.29
N HIS A 194 11.07 8.30 17.15
CA HIS A 194 11.27 6.92 16.71
C HIS A 194 9.94 6.19 16.80
N SER A 195 9.52 5.55 15.71
CA SER A 195 8.28 4.80 15.63
C SER A 195 8.52 3.45 14.97
N LYS A 196 7.52 2.56 15.05
CA LYS A 196 7.51 1.28 14.35
C LYS A 196 6.39 1.26 13.33
N VAL A 197 6.73 0.92 12.08
CA VAL A 197 5.77 0.68 11.01
C VAL A 197 6.05 -0.71 10.44
N CYS A 198 5.12 -1.64 10.60
CA CYS A 198 5.28 -3.02 10.12
C CYS A 198 6.59 -3.67 10.63
N ASP A 199 6.89 -3.48 11.92
CA ASP A 199 8.11 -3.94 12.62
C ASP A 199 9.42 -3.24 12.22
N ASP A 200 9.41 -2.39 11.20
CA ASP A 200 10.55 -1.54 10.85
C ASP A 200 10.59 -0.29 11.73
N MET A 201 11.78 -0.01 12.28
CA MET A 201 12.05 1.24 12.99
C MET A 201 12.17 2.39 11.98
N VAL A 202 11.32 3.39 12.15
CA VAL A 202 11.32 4.61 11.33
C VAL A 202 11.60 5.83 12.21
N SER A 203 12.38 6.77 11.69
CA SER A 203 12.55 8.09 12.29
C SER A 203 11.68 9.12 11.58
N GLY A 204 11.10 10.03 12.36
CA GLY A 204 10.28 11.13 11.85
C GLY A 204 10.63 12.45 12.52
N TYR A 205 10.14 13.53 11.93
CA TYR A 205 10.22 14.87 12.50
C TYR A 205 8.89 15.19 13.18
N ASP A 206 8.97 15.69 14.41
CA ASP A 206 7.79 16.23 15.10
C ASP A 206 7.21 17.44 14.35
N CYS A 207 5.88 17.49 14.25
CA CYS A 207 5.17 18.54 13.52
C CYS A 207 4.78 19.74 14.41
N GLY A 208 5.20 19.76 15.67
CA GLY A 208 5.00 20.85 16.62
C GLY A 208 3.81 20.66 17.55
N ASP A 209 3.91 21.30 18.73
CA ASP A 209 2.90 21.22 19.79
C ASP A 209 1.52 21.74 19.37
N GLU A 210 1.45 22.68 18.42
CA GLU A 210 0.16 23.18 17.91
C GLU A 210 -0.65 22.05 17.26
N VAL A 211 0.00 21.23 16.43
CA VAL A 211 -0.63 20.08 15.76
C VAL A 211 -0.93 18.98 16.77
N ALA A 212 -0.03 18.74 17.72
CA ALA A 212 -0.23 17.75 18.79
C ALA A 212 -1.44 18.09 19.68
N ASN A 213 -1.62 19.36 20.04
CA ASN A 213 -2.76 19.82 20.84
C ASN A 213 -4.08 19.83 20.06
N TRP A 214 -4.02 19.87 18.73
CA TRP A 214 -5.20 19.81 17.87
C TRP A 214 -5.76 18.39 17.70
N LEU A 215 -4.90 17.36 17.78
CA LEU A 215 -5.23 15.94 17.62
C LEU A 215 -5.92 15.32 18.83
#